data_AF-A0AAN8K823-F1
#
_entry.id   AF-A0AAN8K823-F1
#
_cell.length_a   1.000
_cell.length_b   1.000
_cell.length_c   1.000
_cell.angle_alpha   90.00
_cell.angle_beta   90.00
_cell.angle_gamma   90.00
#
_symmetry.space_group_name_H-M   'P 1'
#
loop_
_entity.id
_entity.type
_entity.pdbx_description
1 polymer ?
#
loop_
_entity_poly.entity_id
_entity_poly.type
_entity_poly.pdbx_seq_one_letter_code
_entity_poly.pdbx_strand_id
1 'polypeptide(L)'
;MALPTMPCYWTTRKNIYEKAILQRRNHEEDFRQKWTDNAEYFSKNNVNASKQETWTSDRSFQNSMEAYKSNVEKETKSLNLRRRRLLLADLLEKETKAYKAELRGLSVDNFTRIEDMKDKVEGLKSAREEKRKQVAEEKLYEFWKQNNPDLRKVESDLLKEHVIDQWSDQISEHEQQLLSARKEKEEYEKMMERKRQEAMEEERKKEMKRLQDQKNLQKVLQDQIVELKQREAETERLKKDQENLELEQWNLEKLEESRRLKEEHRKKQDFGRVLLRQHKTQLMRRSRVIQDELEQDRKLLEDLIEQEKEEELIKTSRHEKARADAQWMKQVIDDQIRVEKTREAELDMLYQDEAARVWQKREAEWEREKQARERLMGEVLAVRQDQIVDKLEALRKQQEESIEQRELLVREIELANQLTRREEEAAVDAKNILKLNLKEQAIARKERELLSQREQEEELQREREEEKNYEDILREETERMRMKGHTDRGYGRKQAWM
;
A
#
# COMPACT_ATOMS: atom_id res chain seq x y z
N MET A 1 171.34 11.43 55.45
CA MET A 1 171.54 11.95 56.82
C MET A 1 170.21 12.42 57.36
N ALA A 2 170.14 12.46 58.68
CA ALA A 2 169.09 13.02 59.52
C ALA A 2 168.62 14.41 59.01
N LEU A 3 167.44 14.90 59.35
CA LEU A 3 167.03 15.33 60.69
C LEU A 3 165.46 15.36 60.77
N PRO A 4 164.83 16.17 61.65
CA PRO A 4 164.38 15.84 63.01
C PRO A 4 162.86 16.06 63.18
N THR A 5 162.37 15.97 64.43
CA THR A 5 161.20 16.66 65.07
C THR A 5 160.25 17.47 64.17
N MET A 6 158.93 17.52 64.35
CA MET A 6 158.07 17.34 65.51
C MET A 6 156.59 17.32 64.99
N PRO A 7 155.55 17.36 65.84
CA PRO A 7 154.26 16.77 65.54
C PRO A 7 153.29 17.88 65.02
N CYS A 8 152.06 17.67 64.52
CA CYS A 8 151.04 16.82 65.09
C CYS A 8 149.64 17.11 64.49
N TYR A 9 148.60 16.69 65.23
CA TYR A 9 147.23 17.23 65.38
C TYR A 9 146.62 18.19 64.34
N TRP A 10 145.45 17.81 63.78
CA TRP A 10 144.32 18.66 63.35
C TRP A 10 144.72 19.73 62.32
N THR A 11 144.16 19.82 61.14
CA THR A 11 143.08 20.80 60.88
C THR A 11 142.78 20.85 59.36
N THR A 12 143.07 19.78 58.57
CA THR A 12 142.99 19.59 57.09
C THR A 12 141.59 19.65 56.47
N ARG A 13 140.62 20.29 57.14
CA ARG A 13 139.23 20.24 56.71
C ARG A 13 138.65 21.51 56.10
N LYS A 14 138.94 22.73 56.60
CA LYS A 14 137.97 23.83 56.40
C LYS A 14 137.98 24.55 55.04
N ASN A 15 139.11 24.65 54.33
CA ASN A 15 139.12 25.29 53.00
C ASN A 15 138.91 24.30 51.83
N ILE A 16 138.67 23.00 52.09
CA ILE A 16 138.20 22.01 51.10
C ILE A 16 136.81 22.40 50.58
N TYR A 17 136.04 23.11 51.41
CA TYR A 17 134.67 23.47 51.08
C TYR A 17 134.56 24.66 50.11
N GLU A 18 135.33 25.73 50.26
CA GLU A 18 135.28 26.81 49.27
C GLU A 18 135.73 26.33 47.87
N LYS A 19 136.74 25.45 47.83
CA LYS A 19 137.20 24.77 46.59
C LYS A 19 136.09 23.91 45.98
N ALA A 20 135.24 23.32 46.81
CA ALA A 20 134.15 22.49 46.32
C ALA A 20 133.09 23.31 45.56
N ILE A 21 132.81 24.55 45.94
CA ILE A 21 131.73 25.35 45.33
C ILE A 21 132.17 26.04 44.03
N LEU A 22 133.35 26.65 44.02
CA LEU A 22 133.88 27.21 42.76
C LEU A 22 134.11 26.12 41.70
N GLN A 23 134.51 24.91 42.11
CA GLN A 23 134.56 23.78 41.18
C GLN A 23 133.19 23.40 40.68
N ARG A 24 132.16 23.37 41.53
CA ARG A 24 130.83 22.96 41.06
C ARG A 24 130.25 23.89 40.00
N ARG A 25 130.33 25.21 40.23
CA ARG A 25 129.66 26.16 39.36
C ARG A 25 130.33 26.27 37.98
N ASN A 26 131.65 26.21 37.95
CA ASN A 26 132.37 26.19 36.68
C ASN A 26 132.27 24.81 36.01
N HIS A 27 132.19 23.73 36.80
CA HIS A 27 131.92 22.41 36.27
C HIS A 27 130.58 22.35 35.52
N GLU A 28 129.55 23.10 35.93
CA GLU A 28 128.25 23.11 35.23
C GLU A 28 128.25 23.88 33.89
N GLU A 29 128.95 25.01 33.77
CA GLU A 29 129.05 25.71 32.48
C GLU A 29 129.93 24.95 31.47
N ASP A 30 131.07 24.42 31.93
CA ASP A 30 131.92 23.54 31.11
C ASP A 30 131.17 22.29 30.64
N PHE A 31 130.29 21.74 31.49
CA PHE A 31 129.51 20.56 31.12
C PHE A 31 128.53 20.86 29.98
N ARG A 32 127.88 22.04 30.01
CA ARG A 32 126.90 22.43 28.98
C ARG A 32 127.55 22.68 27.62
N GLN A 33 128.62 23.48 27.57
CA GLN A 33 129.29 23.76 26.29
C GLN A 33 129.91 22.50 25.67
N LYS A 34 130.53 21.63 26.48
CA LYS A 34 131.06 20.35 25.98
C LYS A 34 129.96 19.43 25.47
N TRP A 35 128.75 19.48 26.03
CA TRP A 35 127.65 18.65 25.56
C TRP A 35 127.12 19.07 24.19
N THR A 36 126.99 20.38 23.95
CA THR A 36 126.52 20.91 22.66
C THR A 36 127.50 20.63 21.53
N ASP A 37 128.79 20.84 21.76
CA ASP A 37 129.81 20.61 20.71
C ASP A 37 129.94 19.12 20.36
N ASN A 38 129.80 18.24 21.34
CA ASN A 38 129.90 16.80 21.12
C ASN A 38 128.69 16.25 20.33
N ALA A 39 127.48 16.79 20.59
CA ALA A 39 126.28 16.39 19.87
C ALA A 39 126.35 16.73 18.37
N GLU A 40 126.85 17.92 18.02
CA GLU A 40 127.01 18.31 16.61
C GLU A 40 128.11 17.51 15.89
N TYR A 41 129.21 17.18 16.57
CA TYR A 41 130.30 16.38 16.00
C TYR A 41 129.84 14.95 15.62
N PHE A 42 129.15 14.25 16.52
CA PHE A 42 128.70 12.88 16.26
C PHE A 42 127.65 12.79 15.15
N SER A 43 126.76 13.80 15.04
CA SER A 43 125.76 13.85 13.96
C SER A 43 126.41 13.89 12.58
N LYS A 44 127.38 14.79 12.37
CA LYS A 44 128.11 14.90 11.09
C LYS A 44 128.91 13.64 10.78
N ASN A 45 129.56 13.06 11.78
CA ASN A 45 130.43 11.89 11.56
C ASN A 45 129.63 10.63 11.21
N ASN A 46 128.43 10.46 11.78
CA ASN A 46 127.57 9.30 11.52
C ASN A 46 127.13 9.20 10.05
N VAL A 47 126.85 10.34 9.40
CA VAL A 47 126.48 10.40 7.97
C VAL A 47 127.64 9.93 7.08
N ASN A 48 128.87 10.35 7.41
CA ASN A 48 130.05 10.00 6.64
C ASN A 48 130.39 8.50 6.78
N ALA A 49 130.36 7.97 8.00
CA ALA A 49 130.67 6.56 8.25
C ALA A 49 129.71 5.62 7.49
N SER A 50 128.40 5.93 7.49
CA SER A 50 127.39 5.11 6.81
C SER A 50 127.64 4.97 5.30
N LYS A 51 128.08 6.04 4.63
CA LYS A 51 128.36 5.98 3.18
C LYS A 51 129.60 5.16 2.88
N GLN A 52 130.64 5.31 3.70
CA GLN A 52 131.89 4.59 3.50
C GLN A 52 131.69 3.06 3.64
N GLU A 53 130.86 2.64 4.59
CA GLU A 53 130.54 1.23 4.82
C GLU A 53 129.83 0.58 3.61
N THR A 54 128.95 1.32 2.92
CA THR A 54 128.25 0.77 1.74
C THR A 54 129.18 0.44 0.57
N TRP A 55 130.21 1.24 0.35
CA TRP A 55 131.12 1.09 -0.79
C TRP A 55 132.19 0.01 -0.59
N THR A 56 132.62 -0.22 0.65
CA THR A 56 133.62 -1.25 0.96
C THR A 56 133.00 -2.60 1.28
N SER A 57 131.67 -2.71 1.27
CA SER A 57 130.98 -3.96 1.57
C SER A 57 131.14 -4.98 0.44
N ASP A 58 131.25 -6.26 0.83
CA ASP A 58 131.28 -7.40 -0.09
C ASP A 58 130.04 -7.48 -1.00
N ARG A 59 128.91 -6.90 -0.57
CA ARG A 59 127.68 -6.86 -1.36
C ARG A 59 127.83 -6.05 -2.65
N SER A 60 128.68 -5.01 -2.62
CA SER A 60 128.98 -4.20 -3.81
C SER A 60 129.71 -5.03 -4.88
N PHE A 61 130.63 -5.90 -4.45
CA PHE A 61 131.38 -6.75 -5.37
C PHE A 61 130.49 -7.83 -6.02
N GLN A 62 129.62 -8.49 -5.26
CA GLN A 62 128.73 -9.54 -5.79
C GLN A 62 127.76 -9.02 -6.84
N ASN A 63 127.18 -7.83 -6.62
CA ASN A 63 126.30 -7.17 -7.60
C ASN A 63 126.99 -6.92 -8.95
N SER A 64 128.30 -6.64 -8.94
CA SER A 64 129.07 -6.43 -10.17
C SER A 64 129.22 -7.72 -10.99
N MET A 65 129.44 -8.85 -10.31
CA MET A 65 129.64 -10.13 -10.98
C MET A 65 128.34 -10.71 -11.57
N GLU A 66 127.20 -10.49 -10.93
CA GLU A 66 125.88 -10.86 -11.48
C GLU A 66 125.51 -10.06 -12.73
N ALA A 67 125.91 -8.78 -12.79
CA ALA A 67 125.69 -7.94 -13.96
C ALA A 67 126.40 -8.48 -15.22
N TYR A 68 127.58 -9.07 -15.08
CA TYR A 68 128.31 -9.67 -16.20
C TYR A 68 127.59 -10.90 -16.78
N LYS A 69 127.14 -11.82 -15.92
CA LYS A 69 126.39 -13.02 -16.35
C LYS A 69 125.08 -12.65 -17.06
N SER A 70 124.35 -11.67 -16.54
CA SER A 70 123.13 -11.15 -17.18
C SER A 70 123.38 -10.61 -18.60
N ASN A 71 124.58 -10.09 -18.88
CA ASN A 71 124.88 -9.48 -20.17
C ASN A 71 125.02 -10.53 -21.29
N VAL A 72 125.65 -11.67 -21.01
CA VAL A 72 125.80 -12.77 -21.97
C VAL A 72 124.44 -13.34 -22.40
N GLU A 73 123.49 -13.45 -21.47
CA GLU A 73 122.13 -13.88 -21.79
C GLU A 73 121.36 -12.86 -22.65
N LYS A 74 121.61 -11.57 -22.47
CA LYS A 74 121.01 -10.51 -23.31
C LYS A 74 121.50 -10.59 -24.76
N GLU A 75 122.77 -10.91 -24.98
CA GLU A 75 123.35 -11.02 -26.32
C GLU A 75 122.71 -12.16 -27.13
N THR A 76 122.52 -13.33 -26.54
CA THR A 76 121.85 -14.46 -27.23
C THR A 76 120.40 -14.13 -27.60
N LYS A 77 119.65 -13.47 -26.71
CA LYS A 77 118.28 -12.99 -26.99
C LYS A 77 118.27 -11.94 -28.11
N SER A 78 119.27 -11.07 -28.17
CA SER A 78 119.39 -10.03 -29.20
C SER A 78 119.56 -10.62 -30.61
N LEU A 79 120.34 -11.70 -30.76
CA LEU A 79 120.55 -12.36 -32.04
C LEU A 79 119.27 -13.02 -32.58
N ASN A 80 118.51 -13.68 -31.70
CA ASN A 80 117.22 -14.26 -32.06
C ASN A 80 116.19 -13.18 -32.45
N LEU A 81 116.15 -12.05 -31.71
CA LEU A 81 115.32 -10.91 -32.06
C LEU A 81 115.69 -10.33 -33.44
N ARG A 82 116.99 -10.25 -33.75
CA ARG A 82 117.48 -9.72 -35.03
C ARG A 82 117.05 -10.60 -36.21
N ARG A 83 117.13 -11.93 -36.08
CA ARG A 83 116.63 -12.86 -37.11
C ARG A 83 115.13 -12.67 -37.37
N ARG A 84 114.34 -12.55 -36.31
CA ARG A 84 112.89 -12.36 -36.42
C ARG A 84 112.54 -11.00 -37.03
N ARG A 85 113.28 -9.93 -36.70
CA ARG A 85 113.12 -8.60 -37.30
C ARG A 85 113.42 -8.59 -38.81
N LEU A 86 114.43 -9.32 -39.27
CA LEU A 86 114.75 -9.39 -40.70
C LEU A 86 113.63 -10.05 -41.50
N LEU A 87 113.05 -11.14 -41.01
CA LEU A 87 111.90 -11.79 -41.66
C LEU A 87 110.67 -10.87 -41.71
N LEU A 88 110.40 -10.15 -40.62
CA LEU A 88 109.30 -9.18 -40.59
C LEU A 88 109.55 -8.01 -41.55
N ALA A 89 110.78 -7.51 -41.63
CA ALA A 89 111.14 -6.42 -42.54
C ALA A 89 110.89 -6.79 -44.01
N ASP A 90 111.22 -8.02 -44.42
CA ASP A 90 110.97 -8.49 -45.78
C ASP A 90 109.47 -8.62 -46.12
N LEU A 91 108.65 -9.04 -45.14
CA LEU A 91 107.19 -9.04 -45.28
C LEU A 91 106.62 -7.62 -45.44
N LEU A 92 107.02 -6.70 -44.55
CA LEU A 92 106.59 -5.31 -44.61
C LEU A 92 107.05 -4.61 -45.89
N GLU A 93 108.23 -4.93 -46.41
CA GLU A 93 108.70 -4.36 -47.68
C GLU A 93 107.82 -4.81 -48.85
N LYS A 94 107.37 -6.07 -48.87
CA LYS A 94 106.44 -6.58 -49.90
C LYS A 94 105.08 -5.87 -49.82
N GLU A 95 104.54 -5.69 -48.61
CA GLU A 95 103.29 -4.94 -48.41
C GLU A 95 103.41 -3.48 -48.84
N THR A 96 104.49 -2.79 -48.46
CA THR A 96 104.71 -1.40 -48.88
C THR A 96 104.84 -1.25 -50.39
N LYS A 97 105.43 -2.23 -51.08
CA LYS A 97 105.49 -2.25 -52.55
C LYS A 97 104.10 -2.41 -53.17
N ALA A 98 103.26 -3.28 -52.60
CA ALA A 98 101.87 -3.45 -53.04
C ALA A 98 101.06 -2.15 -52.85
N TYR A 99 101.10 -1.55 -51.65
CA TYR A 99 100.39 -0.29 -51.38
C TYR A 99 100.89 0.88 -52.24
N LYS A 100 102.20 0.97 -52.53
CA LYS A 100 102.73 1.98 -53.45
C LYS A 100 102.21 1.81 -54.88
N ALA A 101 101.94 0.58 -55.32
CA ALA A 101 101.34 0.34 -56.63
C ALA A 101 99.87 0.77 -56.67
N GLU A 102 99.10 0.45 -55.63
CA GLU A 102 97.70 0.90 -55.50
C GLU A 102 97.58 2.42 -55.45
N LEU A 103 98.43 3.10 -54.66
CA LEU A 103 98.43 4.57 -54.57
C LEU A 103 98.81 5.24 -55.90
N ARG A 104 99.69 4.64 -56.71
CA ARG A 104 99.98 5.13 -58.07
C ARG A 104 98.79 4.94 -59.02
N GLY A 105 97.99 3.88 -58.84
CA GLY A 105 96.77 3.63 -59.62
C GLY A 105 95.57 4.50 -59.22
N LEU A 106 95.55 5.03 -57.99
CA LEU A 106 94.47 5.87 -57.45
C LEU A 106 94.61 7.37 -57.75
N SER A 107 95.73 7.81 -58.34
CA SER A 107 95.93 9.20 -58.74
C SER A 107 95.23 9.47 -60.09
N VAL A 108 93.93 9.74 -60.04
CA VAL A 108 93.18 10.27 -61.19
C VAL A 108 93.66 11.71 -61.49
N ASP A 109 93.95 12.01 -62.75
CA ASP A 109 94.39 13.34 -63.19
C ASP A 109 93.38 14.42 -62.77
N ASN A 110 93.85 15.52 -62.15
CA ASN A 110 93.00 16.63 -61.69
C ASN A 110 92.08 17.20 -62.79
N PHE A 111 92.43 17.01 -64.06
CA PHE A 111 91.66 17.46 -65.22
C PHE A 111 90.32 16.71 -65.38
N THR A 112 90.33 15.38 -65.27
CA THR A 112 89.11 14.55 -65.44
C THR A 112 88.10 14.78 -64.31
N ARG A 113 88.58 15.04 -63.08
CA ARG A 113 87.72 15.42 -61.95
C ARG A 113 87.01 16.76 -62.16
N ILE A 114 87.63 17.72 -62.86
CA ILE A 114 87.03 19.03 -63.15
C ILE A 114 86.00 18.90 -64.28
N GLU A 115 86.26 18.08 -65.30
CA GLU A 115 85.30 17.77 -66.37
C GLU A 115 84.04 17.08 -65.82
N ASP A 116 84.19 16.04 -64.99
CA ASP A 116 83.06 15.37 -64.34
C ASP A 116 82.20 16.32 -63.49
N MET A 117 82.83 17.32 -62.84
CA MET A 117 82.10 18.35 -62.09
C MET A 117 81.38 19.33 -63.01
N LYS A 118 81.96 19.69 -64.16
CA LYS A 118 81.32 20.55 -65.15
C LYS A 118 80.11 19.85 -65.76
N ASP A 119 80.24 18.59 -66.17
CA ASP A 119 79.14 17.80 -66.75
C ASP A 119 77.98 17.62 -65.76
N LYS A 120 78.28 17.39 -64.47
CA LYS A 120 77.26 17.35 -63.41
C LYS A 120 76.56 18.70 -63.22
N VAL A 121 77.29 19.81 -63.26
CA VAL A 121 76.71 21.15 -63.14
C VAL A 121 75.85 21.49 -64.37
N GLU A 122 76.29 21.13 -65.57
CA GLU A 122 75.53 21.31 -66.80
C GLU A 122 74.26 20.44 -66.81
N GLY A 123 74.33 19.19 -66.36
CA GLY A 123 73.16 18.32 -66.18
C GLY A 123 72.15 18.84 -65.14
N LEU A 124 72.63 19.43 -64.04
CA LEU A 124 71.74 20.08 -63.06
C LEU A 124 71.12 21.38 -63.59
N LYS A 125 71.85 22.13 -64.43
CA LYS A 125 71.33 23.33 -65.10
C LYS A 125 70.26 22.97 -66.12
N SER A 126 70.49 21.99 -66.99
CA SER A 126 69.50 21.53 -67.98
C SER A 126 68.23 21.00 -67.31
N ALA A 127 68.34 20.16 -66.26
CA ALA A 127 67.17 19.66 -65.53
C ALA A 127 66.38 20.77 -64.82
N ARG A 128 67.06 21.81 -64.31
CA ARG A 128 66.38 23.00 -63.75
C ARG A 128 65.67 23.82 -64.82
N GLU A 129 66.27 23.94 -66.01
CA GLU A 129 65.66 24.64 -67.13
C GLU A 129 64.46 23.88 -67.71
N GLU A 130 64.54 22.55 -67.82
CA GLU A 130 63.41 21.70 -68.22
C GLU A 130 62.24 21.81 -67.26
N LYS A 131 62.48 21.72 -65.94
CA LYS A 131 61.42 21.93 -64.93
C LYS A 131 60.83 23.33 -65.02
N ARG A 132 61.66 24.35 -65.27
CA ARG A 132 61.18 25.73 -65.46
C ARG A 132 60.29 25.84 -66.70
N LYS A 133 60.65 25.17 -67.81
CA LYS A 133 59.86 25.13 -69.04
C LYS A 133 58.52 24.42 -68.81
N GLN A 134 58.51 23.25 -68.16
CA GLN A 134 57.27 22.53 -67.81
C GLN A 134 56.32 23.37 -66.96
N VAL A 135 56.84 24.00 -65.90
CA VAL A 135 56.02 24.89 -65.05
C VAL A 135 55.52 26.11 -65.83
N ALA A 136 56.33 26.64 -66.76
CA ALA A 136 55.88 27.72 -67.63
C ALA A 136 54.78 27.26 -68.59
N GLU A 137 54.90 26.07 -69.19
CA GLU A 137 53.91 25.48 -70.08
C GLU A 137 52.60 25.17 -69.35
N GLU A 138 52.65 24.60 -68.15
CA GLU A 138 51.48 24.37 -67.29
C GLU A 138 50.77 25.68 -66.94
N LYS A 139 51.52 26.70 -66.51
CA LYS A 139 50.95 28.01 -66.20
C LYS A 139 50.37 28.71 -67.43
N LEU A 140 51.02 28.57 -68.59
CA LEU A 140 50.49 29.09 -69.85
C LEU A 140 49.21 28.36 -70.24
N TYR A 141 49.14 27.05 -70.02
CA TYR A 141 47.94 26.25 -70.27
C TYR A 141 46.80 26.60 -69.31
N GLU A 142 47.06 26.74 -68.02
CA GLU A 142 46.08 27.20 -67.04
C GLU A 142 45.58 28.60 -67.36
N PHE A 143 46.49 29.51 -67.72
CA PHE A 143 46.15 30.86 -68.11
C PHE A 143 45.32 30.88 -69.40
N TRP A 144 45.63 30.03 -70.38
CA TRP A 144 44.81 29.86 -71.58
C TRP A 144 43.43 29.29 -71.22
N LYS A 145 43.35 28.26 -70.38
CA LYS A 145 42.10 27.64 -69.94
C LYS A 145 41.18 28.65 -69.26
N GLN A 146 41.70 29.43 -68.32
CA GLN A 146 40.94 30.43 -67.57
C GLN A 146 40.49 31.61 -68.44
N ASN A 147 41.31 32.02 -69.41
CA ASN A 147 40.99 33.18 -70.24
C ASN A 147 40.24 32.84 -71.53
N ASN A 148 40.19 31.57 -71.94
CA ASN A 148 39.45 31.16 -73.12
C ASN A 148 37.93 31.40 -72.88
N PRO A 149 37.28 32.24 -73.71
CA PRO A 149 35.87 32.56 -73.52
C PRO A 149 34.93 31.37 -73.76
N ASP A 150 35.31 30.40 -74.59
CA ASP A 150 34.48 29.24 -74.89
C ASP A 150 34.48 28.23 -73.74
N LEU A 151 35.62 28.01 -73.09
CA LEU A 151 35.70 27.18 -71.89
C LEU A 151 34.94 27.78 -70.71
N ARG A 152 34.98 29.11 -70.53
CA ARG A 152 34.19 29.80 -69.49
C ARG A 152 32.68 29.68 -69.72
N LYS A 153 32.23 29.69 -70.98
CA LYS A 153 30.81 29.44 -71.32
C LYS A 153 30.42 28.01 -70.95
N VAL A 154 31.23 27.02 -71.34
CA VAL A 154 30.98 25.61 -70.99
C VAL A 154 30.94 25.38 -69.48
N GLU A 155 31.88 25.95 -68.72
CA GLU A 155 31.87 25.88 -67.25
C GLU A 155 30.61 26.53 -66.66
N SER A 156 30.17 27.66 -67.21
CA SER A 156 28.94 28.34 -66.79
C SER A 156 27.68 27.53 -67.12
N ASP A 157 27.66 26.85 -68.27
CA ASP A 157 26.51 26.06 -68.70
C ASP A 157 26.42 24.75 -67.90
N LEU A 158 27.55 24.08 -67.63
CA LEU A 158 27.60 22.94 -66.70
C LEU A 158 27.16 23.32 -65.29
N LEU A 159 27.54 24.52 -64.82
CA LEU A 159 27.06 25.02 -63.53
C LEU A 159 25.55 25.26 -63.53
N LYS A 160 24.99 25.83 -64.61
CA LYS A 160 23.54 26.01 -64.73
C LYS A 160 22.80 24.68 -64.77
N GLU A 161 23.27 23.71 -65.55
CA GLU A 161 22.70 22.37 -65.60
C GLU A 161 22.70 21.73 -64.21
N HIS A 162 23.83 21.80 -63.50
CA HIS A 162 23.93 21.30 -62.13
C HIS A 162 22.93 21.96 -61.16
N VAL A 163 22.76 23.29 -61.24
CA VAL A 163 21.78 24.01 -60.40
C VAL A 163 20.35 23.63 -60.77
N ILE A 164 20.05 23.46 -62.07
CA ILE A 164 18.73 23.02 -62.55
C ILE A 164 18.42 21.61 -62.03
N ASP A 165 19.37 20.69 -62.11
CA ASP A 165 19.23 19.32 -61.61
C ASP A 165 18.98 19.33 -60.09
N GLN A 166 19.79 20.06 -59.31
CA GLN A 166 19.60 20.20 -57.86
C GLN A 166 18.24 20.81 -57.49
N TRP A 167 17.76 21.81 -58.24
CA TRP A 167 16.43 22.38 -58.03
C TRP A 167 15.33 21.40 -58.40
N SER A 168 15.51 20.60 -59.45
CA SER A 168 14.54 19.56 -59.83
C SER A 168 14.44 18.47 -58.77
N ASP A 169 15.57 18.06 -58.20
CA ASP A 169 15.64 17.13 -57.08
C ASP A 169 14.94 17.73 -55.85
N GLN A 170 15.23 18.99 -55.50
CA GLN A 170 14.61 19.68 -54.37
C GLN A 170 13.07 19.82 -54.53
N ILE A 171 12.58 20.09 -55.76
CA ILE A 171 11.15 20.14 -56.04
C ILE A 171 10.53 18.75 -55.85
N SER A 172 11.18 17.70 -56.36
CA SER A 172 10.71 16.33 -56.23
C SER A 172 10.67 15.85 -54.77
N GLU A 173 11.68 16.21 -53.96
CA GLU A 173 11.73 15.94 -52.53
C GLU A 173 10.61 16.67 -51.79
N HIS A 174 10.39 17.95 -52.11
CA HIS A 174 9.32 18.74 -51.50
C HIS A 174 7.92 18.18 -51.85
N GLU A 175 7.71 17.74 -53.10
CA GLU A 175 6.46 17.07 -53.50
C GLU A 175 6.25 15.75 -52.76
N GLN A 176 7.30 14.93 -52.61
CA GLN A 176 7.25 13.69 -51.82
C GLN A 176 6.94 13.96 -50.35
N GLN A 177 7.56 14.99 -49.75
CA GLN A 177 7.29 15.42 -48.38
C GLN A 177 5.83 15.86 -48.22
N LEU A 178 5.29 16.66 -49.14
CA LEU A 178 3.88 17.07 -49.12
C LEU A 178 2.93 15.87 -49.23
N LEU A 179 3.23 14.90 -50.10
CA LEU A 179 2.42 13.68 -50.21
C LEU A 179 2.48 12.83 -48.93
N SER A 180 3.65 12.69 -48.32
CA SER A 180 3.80 11.99 -47.04
C SER A 180 3.03 12.70 -45.92
N ALA A 181 3.15 14.02 -45.80
CA ALA A 181 2.43 14.82 -44.82
C ALA A 181 0.91 14.79 -45.04
N ARG A 182 0.43 14.71 -46.30
CA ARG A 182 -0.99 14.50 -46.59
C ARG A 182 -1.48 13.14 -46.11
N LYS A 183 -0.72 12.07 -46.39
CA LYS A 183 -1.05 10.71 -45.91
C LYS A 183 -1.06 10.64 -44.38
N GLU A 184 -0.07 11.22 -43.72
CA GLU A 184 -0.01 11.30 -42.25
C GLU A 184 -1.20 12.06 -41.67
N LYS A 185 -1.63 13.17 -42.30
CA LYS A 185 -2.84 13.90 -41.91
C LYS A 185 -4.10 13.05 -42.06
N GLU A 186 -4.26 12.36 -43.20
CA GLU A 186 -5.40 11.47 -43.41
C GLU A 186 -5.43 10.30 -42.42
N GLU A 187 -4.28 9.72 -42.09
CA GLU A 187 -4.16 8.67 -41.09
C GLU A 187 -4.49 9.21 -39.69
N TYR A 188 -3.98 10.39 -39.35
CA TYR A 188 -4.31 11.06 -38.11
C TYR A 188 -5.82 11.36 -38.00
N GLU A 189 -6.43 11.87 -39.06
CA GLU A 189 -7.88 12.11 -39.13
C GLU A 189 -8.67 10.81 -38.92
N LYS A 190 -8.31 9.73 -39.62
CA LYS A 190 -8.92 8.40 -39.43
C LYS A 190 -8.77 7.90 -37.99
N MET A 191 -7.62 8.11 -37.36
CA MET A 191 -7.39 7.72 -35.96
C MET A 191 -8.24 8.54 -34.99
N MET A 192 -8.41 9.83 -35.24
CA MET A 192 -9.28 10.70 -34.43
C MET A 192 -10.76 10.36 -34.64
N GLU A 193 -11.18 10.04 -35.86
CA GLU A 193 -12.52 9.54 -36.15
C GLU A 193 -12.81 8.21 -35.45
N ARG A 194 -11.86 7.27 -35.47
CA ARG A 194 -11.97 6.01 -34.72
C ARG A 194 -12.11 6.26 -33.22
N LYS A 195 -11.24 7.09 -32.63
CA LYS A 195 -11.35 7.46 -31.20
C LYS A 195 -12.68 8.11 -30.87
N ARG A 196 -13.21 8.96 -31.76
CA ARG A 196 -14.54 9.56 -31.60
C ARG A 196 -15.65 8.49 -31.64
N GLN A 197 -15.58 7.54 -32.57
CA GLN A 197 -16.54 6.44 -32.67
C GLN A 197 -16.46 5.53 -31.44
N GLU A 198 -15.26 5.16 -30.99
CA GLU A 198 -15.02 4.39 -29.77
C GLU A 198 -15.60 5.09 -28.54
N ALA A 199 -15.35 6.39 -28.37
CA ALA A 199 -15.94 7.17 -27.28
C ALA A 199 -17.48 7.17 -27.33
N MET A 200 -18.08 7.32 -28.52
CA MET A 200 -19.53 7.24 -28.70
C MET A 200 -20.08 5.84 -28.40
N GLU A 201 -19.37 4.78 -28.76
CA GLU A 201 -19.74 3.41 -28.43
C GLU A 201 -19.61 3.11 -26.93
N GLU A 202 -18.59 3.64 -26.26
CA GLU A 202 -18.44 3.53 -24.82
C GLU A 202 -19.58 4.23 -24.08
N GLU A 203 -19.94 5.44 -24.49
CA GLU A 203 -21.10 6.15 -23.93
C GLU A 203 -22.39 5.35 -24.16
N ARG A 204 -22.63 4.82 -25.37
CA ARG A 204 -23.75 3.92 -25.65
C ARG A 204 -23.75 2.67 -24.75
N LYS A 205 -22.59 2.05 -24.54
CA LYS A 205 -22.46 0.89 -23.64
C LYS A 205 -22.76 1.27 -22.19
N LYS A 206 -22.32 2.44 -21.72
CA LYS A 206 -22.64 2.95 -20.38
C LYS A 206 -24.13 3.24 -20.24
N GLU A 207 -24.76 3.84 -21.26
CA GLU A 207 -26.20 4.09 -21.30
C GLU A 207 -27.00 2.78 -21.27
N MET A 208 -26.60 1.78 -22.07
CA MET A 208 -27.24 0.46 -22.07
C MET A 208 -27.10 -0.25 -20.73
N LYS A 209 -25.93 -0.16 -20.08
CA LYS A 209 -25.73 -0.67 -18.72
C LYS A 209 -26.63 0.03 -17.72
N ARG A 210 -26.68 1.37 -17.71
CA ARG A 210 -27.59 2.15 -16.86
C ARG A 210 -29.04 1.76 -17.06
N LEU A 211 -29.48 1.58 -18.30
CA LEU A 211 -30.85 1.15 -18.60
C LEU A 211 -31.12 -0.26 -18.09
N GLN A 212 -30.15 -1.16 -18.21
CA GLN A 212 -30.26 -2.52 -17.67
C GLN A 212 -30.31 -2.51 -16.14
N ASP A 213 -29.48 -1.70 -15.50
CA ASP A 213 -29.44 -1.54 -14.04
C ASP A 213 -30.76 -0.94 -13.54
N GLN A 214 -31.32 0.06 -14.22
CA GLN A 214 -32.65 0.61 -13.95
C GLN A 214 -33.75 -0.46 -14.08
N LYS A 215 -33.72 -1.28 -15.14
CA LYS A 215 -34.67 -2.39 -15.30
C LYS A 215 -34.52 -3.43 -14.20
N ASN A 216 -33.29 -3.75 -13.81
CA ASN A 216 -33.02 -4.70 -12.72
C ASN A 216 -33.54 -4.14 -11.39
N LEU A 217 -33.25 -2.88 -11.08
CA LEU A 217 -33.76 -2.19 -9.90
C LEU A 217 -35.30 -2.15 -9.89
N GLN A 218 -35.92 -1.84 -11.03
CA GLN A 218 -37.37 -1.84 -11.17
C GLN A 218 -37.97 -3.23 -10.90
N LYS A 219 -37.33 -4.30 -11.37
CA LYS A 219 -37.77 -5.67 -11.06
C LYS A 219 -37.67 -5.98 -9.57
N VAL A 220 -36.54 -5.65 -8.94
CA VAL A 220 -36.36 -5.85 -7.49
C VAL A 220 -37.42 -5.08 -6.70
N LEU A 221 -37.69 -3.82 -7.05
CA LEU A 221 -38.74 -3.02 -6.43
C LEU A 221 -40.14 -3.61 -6.68
N GLN A 222 -40.40 -4.15 -7.88
CA GLN A 222 -41.67 -4.83 -8.18
C GLN A 222 -41.83 -6.10 -7.33
N ASP A 223 -40.77 -6.90 -7.19
CA ASP A 223 -40.76 -8.10 -6.36
C ASP A 223 -40.99 -7.74 -4.89
N GLN A 224 -40.34 -6.70 -4.37
CA GLN A 224 -40.55 -6.18 -3.01
C GLN A 224 -41.99 -5.66 -2.79
N ILE A 225 -42.60 -5.01 -3.78
CA ILE A 225 -44.01 -4.60 -3.72
C ILE A 225 -44.94 -5.81 -3.72
N VAL A 226 -44.66 -6.83 -4.53
CA VAL A 226 -45.43 -8.08 -4.54
C VAL A 226 -45.31 -8.79 -3.19
N GLU A 227 -44.11 -8.84 -2.61
CA GLU A 227 -43.89 -9.38 -1.27
C GLU A 227 -44.70 -8.61 -0.23
N LEU A 228 -44.66 -7.27 -0.23
CA LEU A 228 -45.49 -6.45 0.66
C LEU A 228 -46.98 -6.75 0.52
N LYS A 229 -47.50 -6.91 -0.70
CA LYS A 229 -48.91 -7.29 -0.93
C LYS A 229 -49.24 -8.68 -0.40
N GLN A 230 -48.32 -9.64 -0.55
CA GLN A 230 -48.48 -10.97 0.02
C GLN A 230 -48.54 -10.91 1.54
N ARG A 231 -47.66 -10.12 2.17
CA ARG A 231 -47.69 -9.91 3.63
C ARG A 231 -48.96 -9.21 4.09
N GLU A 232 -49.44 -8.21 3.35
CA GLU A 232 -50.74 -7.58 3.66
C GLU A 232 -51.88 -8.60 3.62
N ALA A 233 -51.92 -9.47 2.62
CA ALA A 233 -52.89 -10.56 2.56
C ALA A 233 -52.73 -11.57 3.70
N GLU A 234 -51.50 -11.87 4.14
CA GLU A 234 -51.24 -12.68 5.32
C GLU A 234 -51.75 -12.01 6.60
N THR A 235 -51.54 -10.70 6.79
CA THR A 235 -52.09 -9.98 7.94
C THR A 235 -53.61 -10.01 7.96
N GLU A 236 -54.28 -9.92 6.81
CA GLU A 236 -55.74 -10.06 6.72
C GLU A 236 -56.20 -11.49 7.09
N ARG A 237 -55.43 -12.51 6.70
CA ARG A 237 -55.71 -13.90 7.11
C ARG A 237 -55.55 -14.08 8.61
N LEU A 238 -54.44 -13.61 9.19
CA LEU A 238 -54.19 -13.69 10.62
C LEU A 238 -55.25 -12.94 11.44
N LYS A 239 -55.76 -11.80 10.94
CA LYS A 239 -56.88 -11.08 11.56
C LYS A 239 -58.17 -11.90 11.54
N LYS A 240 -58.52 -12.51 10.41
CA LYS A 240 -59.69 -13.39 10.32
C LYS A 240 -59.57 -14.59 11.27
N ASP A 241 -58.38 -15.18 11.37
CA ASP A 241 -58.13 -16.29 12.29
C ASP A 241 -58.26 -15.86 13.75
N GLN A 242 -57.81 -14.65 14.09
CA GLN A 242 -58.01 -14.05 15.41
C GLN A 242 -59.51 -13.84 15.69
N GLU A 243 -60.25 -13.21 14.77
CA GLU A 243 -61.71 -12.99 14.90
C GLU A 243 -62.47 -14.32 15.10
N ASN A 244 -62.06 -15.38 14.38
CA ASN A 244 -62.65 -16.71 14.52
C ASN A 244 -62.40 -17.30 15.92
N LEU A 245 -61.20 -17.13 16.48
CA LEU A 245 -60.87 -17.62 17.83
C LEU A 245 -61.60 -16.81 18.91
N GLU A 246 -61.73 -15.50 18.74
CA GLU A 246 -62.54 -14.65 19.63
C GLU A 246 -64.01 -15.08 19.62
N LEU A 247 -64.54 -15.44 18.44
CA LEU A 247 -65.87 -16.03 18.31
C LEU A 247 -65.98 -17.39 19.02
N GLU A 248 -64.97 -18.26 18.90
CA GLU A 248 -64.94 -19.53 19.64
C GLU A 248 -64.93 -19.30 21.16
N GLN A 249 -64.13 -18.34 21.64
CA GLN A 249 -64.07 -17.97 23.04
C GLN A 249 -65.43 -17.48 23.56
N TRP A 250 -66.06 -16.54 22.83
CA TRP A 250 -67.38 -16.03 23.19
C TRP A 250 -68.45 -17.14 23.21
N ASN A 251 -68.40 -18.06 22.24
CA ASN A 251 -69.31 -19.20 22.20
C ASN A 251 -69.12 -20.13 23.42
N LEU A 252 -67.88 -20.34 23.87
CA LEU A 252 -67.59 -21.11 25.07
C LEU A 252 -68.09 -20.43 26.34
N GLU A 253 -67.85 -19.12 26.48
CA GLU A 253 -68.37 -18.33 27.61
C GLU A 253 -69.90 -18.41 27.67
N LYS A 254 -70.58 -18.30 26.52
CA LYS A 254 -72.03 -18.46 26.44
C LYS A 254 -72.51 -19.85 26.82
N LEU A 255 -71.78 -20.91 26.44
CA LEU A 255 -72.09 -22.28 26.82
C LEU A 255 -71.92 -22.48 28.34
N GLU A 256 -70.88 -21.90 28.92
CA GLU A 256 -70.64 -21.91 30.37
C GLU A 256 -71.74 -21.19 31.13
N GLU A 257 -72.15 -20.00 30.69
CA GLU A 257 -73.26 -19.26 31.27
C GLU A 257 -74.58 -20.03 31.19
N SER A 258 -74.89 -20.61 30.01
CA SER A 258 -76.08 -21.45 29.83
C SER A 258 -76.09 -22.63 30.81
N ARG A 259 -74.93 -23.24 31.03
CA ARG A 259 -74.77 -24.32 32.00
C ARG A 259 -74.99 -23.83 33.43
N ARG A 260 -74.37 -22.71 33.84
CA ARG A 260 -74.54 -22.11 35.17
C ARG A 260 -76.02 -21.84 35.45
N LEU A 261 -76.74 -21.25 34.48
CA LEU A 261 -78.18 -21.00 34.59
C LEU A 261 -78.99 -22.29 34.77
N LYS A 262 -78.69 -23.35 34.00
CA LYS A 262 -79.36 -24.65 34.16
C LYS A 262 -79.08 -25.28 35.53
N GLU A 263 -77.85 -25.18 36.02
CA GLU A 263 -77.47 -25.67 37.35
C GLU A 263 -78.20 -24.88 38.45
N GLU A 264 -78.32 -23.57 38.34
CA GLU A 264 -79.10 -22.73 39.26
C GLU A 264 -80.60 -23.07 39.23
N HIS A 265 -81.17 -23.27 38.05
CA HIS A 265 -82.57 -23.69 37.90
C HIS A 265 -82.82 -25.05 38.55
N ARG A 266 -81.91 -26.02 38.37
CA ARG A 266 -81.99 -27.32 39.05
C ARG A 266 -81.91 -27.17 40.57
N LYS A 267 -80.95 -26.41 41.08
CA LYS A 267 -80.83 -26.11 42.52
C LYS A 267 -82.12 -25.51 43.08
N LYS A 268 -82.74 -24.53 42.38
CA LYS A 268 -84.03 -23.95 42.79
C LYS A 268 -85.16 -24.98 42.83
N GLN A 269 -85.23 -25.89 41.85
CA GLN A 269 -86.22 -26.98 41.85
C GLN A 269 -86.00 -27.96 43.00
N ASP A 270 -84.75 -28.32 43.28
CA ASP A 270 -84.39 -29.21 44.38
C ASP A 270 -84.77 -28.58 45.73
N PHE A 271 -84.46 -27.30 45.94
CA PHE A 271 -84.92 -26.54 47.12
C PHE A 271 -86.45 -26.50 47.22
N GLY A 272 -87.14 -26.30 46.10
CA GLY A 272 -88.62 -26.34 46.04
C GLY A 272 -89.19 -27.69 46.48
N ARG A 273 -88.59 -28.81 46.04
CA ARG A 273 -88.99 -30.17 46.46
C ARG A 273 -88.78 -30.39 47.96
N VAL A 274 -87.65 -29.94 48.51
CA VAL A 274 -87.38 -30.04 49.95
C VAL A 274 -88.41 -29.25 50.75
N LEU A 275 -88.75 -28.03 50.33
CA LEU A 275 -89.75 -27.19 50.99
C LEU A 275 -91.15 -27.83 50.95
N LEU A 276 -91.55 -28.42 49.81
CA LEU A 276 -92.83 -29.15 49.69
C LEU A 276 -92.88 -30.37 50.62
N ARG A 277 -91.79 -31.13 50.77
CA ARG A 277 -91.70 -32.24 51.73
C ARG A 277 -91.87 -31.73 53.17
N GLN A 278 -91.27 -30.60 53.52
CA GLN A 278 -91.42 -29.99 54.84
C GLN A 278 -92.88 -29.56 55.10
N HIS A 279 -93.53 -28.85 54.16
CA HIS A 279 -94.93 -28.47 54.27
C HIS A 279 -95.88 -29.67 54.36
N LYS A 280 -95.66 -30.72 53.55
CA LYS A 280 -96.42 -31.98 53.65
C LYS A 280 -96.28 -32.59 55.04
N THR A 281 -95.07 -32.61 55.59
CA THR A 281 -94.82 -33.14 56.95
C THR A 281 -95.55 -32.31 58.01
N GLN A 282 -95.57 -30.98 57.87
CA GLN A 282 -96.32 -30.10 58.78
C GLN A 282 -97.84 -30.31 58.69
N LEU A 283 -98.38 -30.46 57.48
CA LEU A 283 -99.81 -30.75 57.27
C LEU A 283 -100.21 -32.10 57.88
N MET A 284 -99.38 -33.13 57.70
CA MET A 284 -99.62 -34.44 58.33
C MET A 284 -99.62 -34.35 59.86
N ARG A 285 -98.72 -33.54 60.45
CA ARG A 285 -98.73 -33.28 61.90
C ARG A 285 -100.02 -32.60 62.35
N ARG A 286 -100.48 -31.56 61.64
CA ARG A 286 -101.74 -30.86 61.97
C ARG A 286 -102.96 -31.77 61.79
N SER A 287 -102.98 -32.60 60.74
CA SER A 287 -104.04 -33.58 60.51
C SER A 287 -104.10 -34.63 61.62
N ARG A 288 -102.95 -35.10 62.14
CA ARG A 288 -102.91 -36.00 63.29
C ARG A 288 -103.51 -35.35 64.53
N VAL A 289 -103.15 -34.10 64.83
CA VAL A 289 -103.75 -33.37 65.96
C VAL A 289 -105.28 -33.25 65.82
N ILE A 290 -105.79 -32.94 64.63
CA ILE A 290 -107.24 -32.86 64.38
C ILE A 290 -107.90 -34.24 64.49
N GLN A 291 -107.24 -35.31 64.03
CA GLN A 291 -107.73 -36.68 64.23
C GLN A 291 -107.82 -37.03 65.71
N ASP A 292 -106.79 -36.69 66.49
CA ASP A 292 -106.77 -36.92 67.94
C ASP A 292 -107.88 -36.10 68.65
N GLU A 293 -108.13 -34.85 68.23
CA GLU A 293 -109.24 -34.00 68.71
C GLU A 293 -110.61 -34.64 68.38
N LEU A 294 -110.82 -35.08 67.13
CA LEU A 294 -112.07 -35.73 66.69
C LEU A 294 -112.28 -37.09 67.37
N GLU A 295 -111.22 -37.84 67.67
CA GLU A 295 -111.31 -39.07 68.45
C GLU A 295 -111.72 -38.81 69.91
N GLN A 296 -111.29 -37.69 70.49
CA GLN A 296 -111.74 -37.26 71.82
C GLN A 296 -113.22 -36.84 71.79
N ASP A 297 -113.64 -36.07 70.78
CA ASP A 297 -115.05 -35.71 70.59
C ASP A 297 -115.93 -36.94 70.33
N ARG A 298 -115.43 -37.92 69.57
CA ARG A 298 -116.11 -39.20 69.36
C ARG A 298 -116.26 -39.96 70.68
N LYS A 299 -115.23 -40.01 71.53
CA LYS A 299 -115.31 -40.65 72.86
C LYS A 299 -116.37 -39.97 73.73
N LEU A 300 -116.44 -38.63 73.73
CA LEU A 300 -117.48 -37.88 74.43
C LEU A 300 -118.89 -38.24 73.95
N LEU A 301 -119.09 -38.37 72.62
CA LEU A 301 -120.37 -38.80 72.06
C LEU A 301 -120.68 -40.27 72.37
N GLU A 302 -119.68 -41.14 72.38
CA GLU A 302 -119.82 -42.54 72.81
C GLU A 302 -120.23 -42.62 74.29
N ASP A 303 -119.64 -41.80 75.17
CA ASP A 303 -120.01 -41.70 76.58
C ASP A 303 -121.47 -41.20 76.76
N LEU A 304 -121.91 -40.23 75.96
CA LEU A 304 -123.30 -39.74 75.96
C LEU A 304 -124.29 -40.80 75.45
N ILE A 305 -123.91 -41.56 74.43
CA ILE A 305 -124.72 -42.68 73.92
C ILE A 305 -124.75 -43.84 74.91
N GLU A 306 -123.66 -44.11 75.63
CA GLU A 306 -123.67 -45.08 76.73
C GLU A 306 -124.62 -44.63 77.85
N GLN A 307 -124.67 -43.34 78.17
CA GLN A 307 -125.66 -42.78 79.11
C GLN A 307 -127.12 -42.90 78.59
N GLU A 308 -127.38 -42.65 77.30
CA GLU A 308 -128.71 -42.87 76.71
C GLU A 308 -129.09 -44.36 76.65
N LYS A 309 -128.12 -45.25 76.38
CA LYS A 309 -128.33 -46.71 76.42
C LYS A 309 -128.61 -47.20 77.83
N GLU A 310 -127.95 -46.63 78.86
CA GLU A 310 -128.27 -46.89 80.26
C GLU A 310 -129.73 -46.50 80.60
N GLU A 311 -130.29 -45.47 79.97
CA GLU A 311 -131.70 -45.09 80.08
C GLU A 311 -132.67 -46.00 79.29
N GLU A 312 -132.27 -46.48 78.10
CA GLU A 312 -133.08 -47.41 77.28
C GLU A 312 -133.11 -48.86 77.82
N LEU A 313 -132.12 -49.26 78.64
CA LEU A 313 -131.99 -50.61 79.21
C LEU A 313 -133.08 -51.00 80.23
N ILE A 314 -133.98 -50.10 80.61
CA ILE A 314 -135.12 -50.41 81.50
C ILE A 314 -136.28 -51.12 80.76
N LYS A 315 -136.24 -51.26 79.43
CA LYS A 315 -137.33 -51.93 78.68
C LYS A 315 -136.82 -52.86 77.57
N THR A 316 -136.68 -54.16 77.89
CA THR A 316 -137.15 -55.36 77.15
C THR A 316 -136.15 -56.54 77.12
N SER A 317 -136.46 -57.56 77.90
CA SER A 317 -135.53 -58.65 78.29
C SER A 317 -135.57 -59.93 77.44
N ARG A 318 -135.74 -59.88 76.11
CA ARG A 318 -135.71 -61.11 75.27
C ARG A 318 -134.98 -61.02 73.92
N HIS A 319 -134.54 -59.84 73.47
CA HIS A 319 -133.63 -59.70 72.32
C HIS A 319 -132.16 -59.52 72.69
N GLU A 320 -131.82 -59.50 73.98
CA GLU A 320 -130.48 -59.15 74.49
C GLU A 320 -129.41 -60.22 74.30
N LYS A 321 -129.72 -61.53 74.36
CA LYS A 321 -128.68 -62.58 74.27
C LYS A 321 -128.07 -62.72 72.87
N ALA A 322 -128.90 -62.76 71.82
CA ALA A 322 -128.42 -62.81 70.44
C ALA A 322 -127.76 -61.49 70.02
N ARG A 323 -128.21 -60.36 70.56
CA ARG A 323 -127.61 -59.03 70.33
C ARG A 323 -126.29 -58.88 71.08
N ALA A 324 -126.17 -59.42 72.29
CA ALA A 324 -124.93 -59.41 73.08
C ALA A 324 -123.86 -60.33 72.48
N ASP A 325 -124.22 -61.54 72.03
CA ASP A 325 -123.26 -62.45 71.38
C ASP A 325 -122.79 -61.87 70.02
N ALA A 326 -123.69 -61.24 69.26
CA ALA A 326 -123.33 -60.54 68.02
C ALA A 326 -122.52 -59.25 68.27
N GLN A 327 -122.81 -58.52 69.34
CA GLN A 327 -122.04 -57.34 69.76
C GLN A 327 -120.65 -57.72 70.29
N TRP A 328 -120.54 -58.82 71.03
CA TRP A 328 -119.27 -59.34 71.52
C TRP A 328 -118.39 -59.83 70.37
N MET A 329 -118.95 -60.61 69.44
CA MET A 329 -118.22 -61.01 68.22
C MET A 329 -117.84 -59.78 67.37
N LYS A 330 -118.72 -58.78 67.26
CA LYS A 330 -118.39 -57.53 66.58
C LYS A 330 -117.23 -56.79 67.25
N GLN A 331 -117.23 -56.65 68.58
CA GLN A 331 -116.15 -56.01 69.33
C GLN A 331 -114.83 -56.78 69.20
N VAL A 332 -114.85 -58.12 69.32
CA VAL A 332 -113.66 -58.96 69.15
C VAL A 332 -113.09 -58.84 67.73
N ILE A 333 -113.95 -58.81 66.71
CA ILE A 333 -113.53 -58.62 65.31
C ILE A 333 -113.01 -57.19 65.10
N ASP A 334 -113.68 -56.17 65.64
CA ASP A 334 -113.24 -54.77 65.57
C ASP A 334 -111.88 -54.56 66.25
N ASP A 335 -111.63 -55.22 67.39
CA ASP A 335 -110.35 -55.17 68.09
C ASP A 335 -109.25 -55.95 67.36
N GLN A 336 -109.57 -57.10 66.73
CA GLN A 336 -108.63 -57.80 65.85
C GLN A 336 -108.27 -56.98 64.61
N ILE A 337 -109.26 -56.31 63.99
CA ILE A 337 -109.01 -55.39 62.86
C ILE A 337 -108.14 -54.21 63.31
N ARG A 338 -108.32 -53.68 64.51
CA ARG A 338 -107.45 -52.62 65.07
C ARG A 338 -106.01 -53.11 65.23
N VAL A 339 -105.81 -54.30 65.80
CA VAL A 339 -104.47 -54.88 65.98
C VAL A 339 -103.79 -55.16 64.64
N GLU A 340 -104.50 -55.75 63.67
CA GLU A 340 -103.94 -55.97 62.33
C GLU A 340 -103.60 -54.66 61.63
N LYS A 341 -104.43 -53.60 61.77
CA LYS A 341 -104.08 -52.26 61.26
C LYS A 341 -102.83 -51.67 61.91
N THR A 342 -102.61 -51.88 63.21
CA THR A 342 -101.36 -51.43 63.87
C THR A 342 -100.15 -52.21 63.36
N ARG A 343 -100.28 -53.52 63.13
CA ARG A 343 -99.22 -54.36 62.57
C ARG A 343 -98.92 -53.99 61.12
N GLU A 344 -99.95 -53.74 60.30
CA GLU A 344 -99.80 -53.24 58.93
C GLU A 344 -99.09 -51.89 58.91
N ALA A 345 -99.43 -50.96 59.82
CA ALA A 345 -98.75 -49.67 59.93
C ALA A 345 -97.28 -49.79 60.39
N GLU A 346 -96.98 -50.72 61.29
CA GLU A 346 -95.59 -51.03 61.70
C GLU A 346 -94.78 -51.63 60.55
N LEU A 347 -95.36 -52.55 59.78
CA LEU A 347 -94.73 -53.11 58.58
C LEU A 347 -94.51 -52.04 57.51
N ASP A 348 -95.48 -51.16 57.26
CA ASP A 348 -95.36 -50.03 56.34
C ASP A 348 -94.27 -49.04 56.78
N MET A 349 -94.13 -48.78 58.09
CA MET A 349 -93.05 -47.95 58.64
C MET A 349 -91.67 -48.57 58.39
N LEU A 350 -91.51 -49.88 58.61
CA LEU A 350 -90.25 -50.58 58.34
C LEU A 350 -89.89 -50.54 56.85
N TYR A 351 -90.86 -50.76 55.95
CA TYR A 351 -90.62 -50.64 54.50
C TYR A 351 -90.26 -49.21 54.08
N GLN A 352 -90.87 -48.19 54.70
CA GLN A 352 -90.51 -46.79 54.46
C GLN A 352 -89.09 -46.47 54.91
N ASP A 353 -88.66 -46.98 56.07
CA ASP A 353 -87.32 -46.76 56.61
C ASP A 353 -86.23 -47.47 55.78
N GLU A 354 -86.47 -48.71 55.36
CA GLU A 354 -85.56 -49.43 54.46
C GLU A 354 -85.48 -48.75 53.10
N ALA A 355 -86.62 -48.34 52.53
CA ALA A 355 -86.66 -47.57 51.29
C ALA A 355 -85.92 -46.24 51.43
N ALA A 356 -86.06 -45.54 52.56
CA ALA A 356 -85.36 -44.29 52.84
C ALA A 356 -83.84 -44.47 52.93
N ARG A 357 -83.34 -45.55 53.58
CA ARG A 357 -81.90 -45.85 53.65
C ARG A 357 -81.32 -46.20 52.28
N VAL A 358 -82.04 -47.02 51.49
CA VAL A 358 -81.62 -47.35 50.11
C VAL A 358 -81.61 -46.09 49.25
N TRP A 359 -82.63 -45.24 49.39
CA TRP A 359 -82.70 -43.95 48.70
C TRP A 359 -81.52 -43.06 49.05
N GLN A 360 -81.20 -42.87 50.33
CA GLN A 360 -80.06 -42.06 50.78
C GLN A 360 -78.72 -42.56 50.21
N LYS A 361 -78.51 -43.88 50.17
CA LYS A 361 -77.30 -44.46 49.56
C LYS A 361 -77.21 -44.13 48.07
N ARG A 362 -78.31 -44.28 47.33
CA ARG A 362 -78.38 -43.94 45.90
C ARG A 362 -78.20 -42.44 45.65
N GLU A 363 -78.79 -41.60 46.49
CA GLU A 363 -78.65 -40.14 46.40
C GLU A 363 -77.19 -39.71 46.65
N ALA A 364 -76.50 -40.35 47.58
CA ALA A 364 -75.06 -40.14 47.80
C ALA A 364 -74.19 -40.65 46.64
N GLU A 365 -74.53 -41.78 46.02
CA GLU A 365 -73.86 -42.26 44.80
C GLU A 365 -74.04 -41.28 43.63
N TRP A 366 -75.27 -40.84 43.38
CA TRP A 366 -75.57 -39.88 42.32
C TRP A 366 -74.91 -38.53 42.55
N GLU A 367 -74.82 -38.05 43.79
CA GLU A 367 -74.12 -36.80 44.07
C GLU A 367 -72.61 -36.93 43.85
N ARG A 368 -71.99 -38.07 44.18
CA ARG A 368 -70.57 -38.33 43.85
C ARG A 368 -70.35 -38.38 42.34
N GLU A 369 -71.21 -39.07 41.60
CA GLU A 369 -71.13 -39.11 40.13
C GLU A 369 -71.31 -37.72 39.52
N LYS A 370 -72.27 -36.94 40.02
CA LYS A 370 -72.51 -35.57 39.59
C LYS A 370 -71.29 -34.69 39.82
N GLN A 371 -70.69 -34.74 41.02
CA GLN A 371 -69.46 -34.01 41.32
C GLN A 371 -68.30 -34.42 40.41
N ALA A 372 -68.15 -35.72 40.12
CA ALA A 372 -67.12 -36.20 39.19
C ALA A 372 -67.35 -35.68 37.76
N ARG A 373 -68.60 -35.71 37.28
CA ARG A 373 -68.98 -35.15 35.96
C ARG A 373 -68.77 -33.64 35.92
N GLU A 374 -69.11 -32.92 36.99
CA GLU A 374 -68.93 -31.47 37.08
C GLU A 374 -67.45 -31.10 37.04
N ARG A 375 -66.59 -31.81 37.76
CA ARG A 375 -65.12 -31.65 37.72
C ARG A 375 -64.56 -31.91 36.33
N LEU A 376 -64.86 -33.07 35.74
CA LEU A 376 -64.41 -33.42 34.39
C LEU A 376 -64.85 -32.38 33.36
N MET A 377 -66.10 -31.92 33.42
CA MET A 377 -66.57 -30.89 32.52
C MET A 377 -65.90 -29.52 32.78
N GLY A 378 -65.55 -29.20 34.03
CA GLY A 378 -64.75 -28.02 34.35
C GLY A 378 -63.35 -28.10 33.75
N GLU A 379 -62.70 -29.25 33.86
CA GLU A 379 -61.38 -29.51 33.25
C GLU A 379 -61.44 -29.40 31.72
N VAL A 380 -62.44 -29.99 31.07
CA VAL A 380 -62.61 -29.91 29.61
C VAL A 380 -62.75 -28.46 29.13
N LEU A 381 -63.53 -27.65 29.84
CA LEU A 381 -63.72 -26.23 29.52
C LEU A 381 -62.45 -25.42 29.75
N ALA A 382 -61.78 -25.61 30.88
CA ALA A 382 -60.51 -24.95 31.19
C ALA A 382 -59.44 -25.28 30.14
N VAL A 383 -59.26 -26.56 29.81
CA VAL A 383 -58.31 -26.98 28.77
C VAL A 383 -58.66 -26.38 27.41
N ARG A 384 -59.96 -26.26 27.08
CA ARG A 384 -60.35 -25.62 25.82
C ARG A 384 -60.09 -24.11 25.83
N GLN A 385 -60.30 -23.44 26.94
CA GLN A 385 -59.96 -22.02 27.11
C GLN A 385 -58.45 -21.82 26.95
N ASP A 386 -57.62 -22.62 27.64
CA ASP A 386 -56.16 -22.58 27.54
C ASP A 386 -55.70 -22.79 26.08
N GLN A 387 -56.29 -23.77 25.36
CA GLN A 387 -55.99 -23.99 23.94
C GLN A 387 -56.31 -22.78 23.06
N ILE A 388 -57.36 -22.02 23.37
CA ILE A 388 -57.71 -20.82 22.60
C ILE A 388 -56.74 -19.69 22.94
N VAL A 389 -56.40 -19.51 24.22
CA VAL A 389 -55.41 -18.52 24.66
C VAL A 389 -54.05 -18.79 24.02
N ASP A 390 -53.56 -20.04 24.06
CA ASP A 390 -52.30 -20.43 23.42
C ASP A 390 -52.28 -20.13 21.91
N LYS A 391 -53.41 -20.36 21.23
CA LYS A 391 -53.56 -20.04 19.80
C LYS A 391 -53.58 -18.54 19.54
N LEU A 392 -54.25 -17.76 20.39
CA LEU A 392 -54.25 -16.30 20.30
C LEU A 392 -52.85 -15.73 20.55
N GLU A 393 -52.10 -16.26 21.52
CA GLU A 393 -50.72 -15.86 21.77
C GLU A 393 -49.79 -16.22 20.60
N ALA A 394 -49.97 -17.41 20.00
CA ALA A 394 -49.22 -17.81 18.81
C ALA A 394 -49.52 -16.90 17.61
N LEU A 395 -50.80 -16.58 17.37
CA LEU A 395 -51.20 -15.62 16.33
C LEU A 395 -50.62 -14.24 16.58
N ARG A 396 -50.61 -13.78 17.83
CA ARG A 396 -50.02 -12.49 18.20
C ARG A 396 -48.54 -12.44 17.87
N LYS A 397 -47.77 -13.47 18.20
CA LYS A 397 -46.35 -13.56 17.83
C LYS A 397 -46.15 -13.55 16.31
N GLN A 398 -46.98 -14.28 15.57
CA GLN A 398 -46.94 -14.26 14.09
C GLN A 398 -47.29 -12.89 13.51
N GLN A 399 -48.24 -12.17 14.11
CA GLN A 399 -48.57 -10.80 13.72
C GLN A 399 -47.39 -9.85 13.99
N GLU A 400 -46.75 -9.96 15.16
CA GLU A 400 -45.56 -9.16 15.52
C GLU A 400 -44.40 -9.42 14.53
N GLU A 401 -44.07 -10.68 14.24
CA GLU A 401 -43.06 -11.06 13.25
C GLU A 401 -43.38 -10.55 11.84
N SER A 402 -44.67 -10.63 11.44
CA SER A 402 -45.13 -10.12 10.14
C SER A 402 -44.98 -8.60 10.05
N ILE A 403 -45.27 -7.87 11.13
CA ILE A 403 -45.08 -6.42 11.22
C ILE A 403 -43.60 -6.07 11.12
N GLU A 404 -42.73 -6.72 11.89
CA GLU A 404 -41.28 -6.47 11.86
C GLU A 404 -40.70 -6.65 10.45
N GLN A 405 -41.07 -7.76 9.78
CA GLN A 405 -40.59 -8.04 8.43
C GLN A 405 -41.16 -7.04 7.41
N ARG A 406 -42.43 -6.65 7.53
CA ARG A 406 -43.02 -5.59 6.69
C ARG A 406 -42.31 -4.26 6.89
N GLU A 407 -42.00 -3.87 8.12
CA GLU A 407 -41.25 -2.66 8.42
C GLU A 407 -39.84 -2.68 7.81
N LEU A 408 -39.15 -3.82 7.87
CA LEU A 408 -37.84 -3.98 7.23
C LEU A 408 -37.94 -3.77 5.72
N LEU A 409 -38.91 -4.42 5.05
CA LEU A 409 -39.13 -4.24 3.61
C LEU A 409 -39.46 -2.78 3.24
N VAL A 410 -40.30 -2.10 4.03
CA VAL A 410 -40.61 -0.68 3.81
C VAL A 410 -39.36 0.18 3.97
N ARG A 411 -38.54 -0.06 5.00
CA ARG A 411 -37.27 0.66 5.21
C ARG A 411 -36.29 0.43 4.05
N GLU A 412 -36.18 -0.80 3.54
CA GLU A 412 -35.33 -1.10 2.39
C GLU A 412 -35.77 -0.35 1.13
N ILE A 413 -37.08 -0.33 0.84
CA ILE A 413 -37.65 0.42 -0.28
C ILE A 413 -37.40 1.93 -0.10
N GLU A 414 -37.61 2.47 1.10
CA GLU A 414 -37.35 3.87 1.41
C GLU A 414 -35.87 4.24 1.23
N LEU A 415 -34.95 3.41 1.72
CA LEU A 415 -33.51 3.61 1.53
C LEU A 415 -33.12 3.57 0.04
N ALA A 416 -33.64 2.59 -0.71
CA ALA A 416 -33.41 2.51 -2.14
C ALA A 416 -33.90 3.78 -2.87
N ASN A 417 -35.09 4.27 -2.53
CA ASN A 417 -35.66 5.50 -3.08
C ASN A 417 -34.87 6.75 -2.69
N GLN A 418 -34.31 6.80 -1.47
CA GLN A 418 -33.45 7.91 -1.05
C GLN A 418 -32.12 7.91 -1.79
N LEU A 419 -31.52 6.73 -2.01
CA LEU A 419 -30.27 6.60 -2.76
C LEU A 419 -30.45 7.00 -4.23
N THR A 420 -31.50 6.50 -4.90
CA THR A 420 -31.80 6.91 -6.29
C THR A 420 -32.04 8.41 -6.38
N ARG A 421 -32.79 9.00 -5.45
CA ARG A 421 -33.01 10.45 -5.41
C ARG A 421 -31.71 11.25 -5.22
N ARG A 422 -30.81 10.80 -4.34
CA ARG A 422 -29.49 11.44 -4.14
C ARG A 422 -28.62 11.33 -5.39
N GLU A 423 -28.64 10.21 -6.09
CA GLU A 423 -27.91 10.03 -7.35
C GLU A 423 -28.45 10.95 -8.44
N GLU A 424 -29.77 11.11 -8.54
CA GLU A 424 -30.42 12.06 -9.46
C GLU A 424 -30.03 13.51 -9.15
N GLU A 425 -30.10 13.91 -7.87
CA GLU A 425 -29.70 15.25 -7.40
C GLU A 425 -28.22 15.51 -7.72
N ALA A 426 -27.32 14.59 -7.39
CA ALA A 426 -25.89 14.70 -7.69
C ALA A 426 -25.61 14.78 -9.22
N ALA A 427 -26.37 14.04 -10.03
CA ALA A 427 -26.25 14.10 -11.49
C ALA A 427 -26.73 15.46 -12.04
N VAL A 428 -27.78 16.05 -11.47
CA VAL A 428 -28.25 17.40 -11.81
C VAL A 428 -27.20 18.44 -11.42
N ASP A 429 -26.63 18.34 -10.22
CA ASP A 429 -25.58 19.27 -9.76
C ASP A 429 -24.32 19.18 -10.61
N ALA A 430 -23.87 17.97 -10.96
CA ALA A 430 -22.75 17.77 -11.87
C ALA A 430 -22.99 18.41 -13.25
N LYS A 431 -24.21 18.27 -13.80
CA LYS A 431 -24.61 18.94 -15.04
C LYS A 431 -24.60 20.46 -14.91
N ASN A 432 -25.06 20.99 -13.76
CA ASN A 432 -25.06 22.42 -13.49
C ASN A 432 -23.63 22.97 -13.39
N ILE A 433 -22.73 22.29 -12.67
CA ILE A 433 -21.31 22.65 -12.58
C ILE A 433 -20.65 22.64 -13.96
N LEU A 434 -20.86 21.58 -14.75
CA LEU A 434 -20.34 21.51 -16.11
C LEU A 434 -20.84 22.67 -16.98
N LYS A 435 -22.13 23.01 -16.88
CA LYS A 435 -22.74 24.12 -17.61
C LYS A 435 -22.15 25.47 -17.19
N LEU A 436 -21.87 25.67 -15.91
CA LEU A 436 -21.21 26.88 -15.42
C LEU A 436 -19.77 26.97 -15.92
N ASN A 437 -18.98 25.90 -15.80
CA ASN A 437 -17.61 25.85 -16.30
C ASN A 437 -17.52 26.15 -17.80
N LEU A 438 -18.44 25.59 -18.61
CA LEU A 438 -18.50 25.88 -20.05
C LEU A 438 -18.85 27.34 -20.34
N LYS A 439 -19.76 27.95 -19.55
CA LYS A 439 -20.07 29.38 -19.67
C LYS A 439 -18.86 30.25 -19.31
N GLU A 440 -18.15 29.91 -18.23
CA GLU A 440 -16.93 30.61 -17.82
C GLU A 440 -15.84 30.53 -18.90
N GLN A 441 -15.61 29.34 -19.47
CA GLN A 441 -14.67 29.18 -20.58
C GLN A 441 -15.08 30.01 -21.81
N ALA A 442 -16.38 30.06 -22.13
CA ALA A 442 -16.88 30.86 -23.24
C ALA A 442 -16.71 32.37 -22.99
N ILE A 443 -16.90 32.84 -21.76
CA ILE A 443 -16.66 34.22 -21.36
C ILE A 443 -15.17 34.54 -21.44
N ALA A 444 -14.30 33.70 -20.84
CA ALA A 444 -12.85 33.89 -20.88
C ALA A 444 -12.29 33.90 -22.31
N ARG A 445 -12.86 33.08 -23.21
CA ARG A 445 -12.50 33.10 -24.63
C ARG A 445 -12.89 34.43 -25.28
N LYS A 446 -14.11 34.92 -25.05
CA LYS A 446 -14.56 36.22 -25.56
C LYS A 446 -13.72 37.37 -25.01
N GLU A 447 -13.34 37.33 -23.74
CA GLU A 447 -12.46 38.33 -23.13
C GLU A 447 -11.08 38.33 -23.78
N ARG A 448 -10.49 37.16 -24.04
CA ARG A 448 -9.21 37.05 -24.77
C ARG A 448 -9.31 37.57 -26.20
N GLU A 449 -10.38 37.23 -26.91
CA GLU A 449 -10.63 37.74 -28.28
C GLU A 449 -10.75 39.27 -28.26
N LEU A 450 -11.46 39.85 -27.28
CA LEU A 450 -11.58 41.29 -27.13
C LEU A 450 -10.24 41.97 -26.77
N LEU A 451 -9.43 41.35 -25.89
CA LEU A 451 -8.09 41.85 -25.56
C LEU A 451 -7.16 41.85 -26.77
N SER A 452 -7.16 40.76 -27.55
CA SER A 452 -6.34 40.68 -28.77
C SER A 452 -6.78 41.69 -29.83
N GLN A 453 -8.08 41.96 -29.96
CA GLN A 453 -8.57 43.05 -30.82
C GLN A 453 -8.08 44.41 -30.35
N ARG A 454 -8.09 44.69 -29.04
CA ARG A 454 -7.54 45.94 -28.49
C ARG A 454 -6.05 46.07 -28.72
N GLU A 455 -5.28 44.99 -28.52
CA GLU A 455 -3.84 44.98 -28.78
C GLU A 455 -3.54 45.27 -30.27
N GLN A 456 -4.29 44.66 -31.19
CA GLN A 456 -4.18 44.95 -32.63
C GLN A 456 -4.54 46.40 -32.97
N GLU A 457 -5.59 46.95 -32.35
CA GLU A 457 -5.96 48.36 -32.53
C GLU A 457 -4.87 49.31 -32.00
N GLU A 458 -4.24 49.00 -30.86
CA GLU A 458 -3.12 49.76 -30.32
C GLU A 458 -1.87 49.65 -31.20
N GLU A 459 -1.54 48.47 -31.72
CA GLU A 459 -0.44 48.28 -32.68
C GLU A 459 -0.67 49.10 -33.96
N LEU A 460 -1.87 49.05 -34.54
CA LEU A 460 -2.23 49.87 -35.70
C LEU A 460 -2.18 51.37 -35.39
N GLN A 461 -2.48 51.79 -34.17
CA GLN A 461 -2.32 53.19 -33.75
C GLN A 461 -0.85 53.58 -33.66
N ARG A 462 0.01 52.73 -33.10
CA ARG A 462 1.46 52.96 -33.05
C ARG A 462 2.07 53.02 -34.44
N GLU A 463 1.69 52.10 -35.34
CA GLU A 463 2.14 52.14 -36.74
C GLU A 463 1.73 53.46 -37.42
N ARG A 464 0.50 53.94 -37.20
CA ARG A 464 0.05 55.24 -37.73
C ARG A 464 0.81 56.43 -37.14
N GLU A 465 1.19 56.36 -35.86
CA GLU A 465 2.01 57.40 -35.22
C GLU A 465 3.45 57.38 -35.75
N GLU A 466 4.03 56.20 -35.95
CA GLU A 466 5.34 56.00 -36.57
C GLU A 466 5.35 56.48 -38.04
N GLU A 467 4.32 56.18 -38.82
CA GLU A 467 4.14 56.68 -40.19
C GLU A 467 4.06 58.21 -40.22
N LYS A 468 3.27 58.83 -39.32
CA LYS A 468 3.21 60.30 -39.21
C LYS A 468 4.56 60.91 -38.83
N ASN A 469 5.25 60.33 -37.85
CA ASN A 469 6.59 60.76 -37.45
C ASN A 469 7.57 60.64 -38.61
N TYR A 470 7.50 59.55 -39.40
CA TYR A 470 8.31 59.36 -40.60
C TYR A 470 7.97 60.40 -41.67
N GLU A 471 6.70 60.69 -41.92
CA GLU A 471 6.27 61.74 -42.85
C GLU A 471 6.76 63.13 -42.42
N ASP A 472 6.72 63.45 -41.13
CA ASP A 472 7.19 64.72 -40.59
C ASP A 472 8.72 64.86 -40.71
N ILE A 473 9.48 63.78 -40.43
CA ILE A 473 10.93 63.73 -40.71
C ILE A 473 11.20 63.92 -42.21
N LEU A 474 10.41 63.30 -43.07
CA LEU A 474 10.52 63.44 -44.52
C LEU A 474 10.22 64.89 -44.97
N ARG A 475 9.23 65.55 -44.35
CA ARG A 475 8.92 66.97 -44.59
C ARG A 475 10.07 67.87 -44.13
N GLU A 476 10.59 67.66 -42.93
CA GLU A 476 11.75 68.41 -42.45
C GLU A 476 12.99 68.19 -43.34
N GLU A 477 13.26 66.96 -43.77
CA GLU A 477 14.37 66.66 -44.68
C GLU A 477 14.14 67.26 -46.07
N THR A 478 12.92 67.19 -46.61
CA THR A 478 12.61 67.81 -47.91
C THR A 478 12.68 69.33 -47.85
N GLU A 479 12.30 69.96 -46.73
CA GLU A 479 12.49 71.39 -46.48
C GLU A 479 13.98 71.74 -46.33
N ARG A 480 14.75 70.96 -45.56
CA ARG A 480 16.21 71.11 -45.46
C ARG A 480 16.90 70.95 -46.81
N MET A 481 16.46 70.00 -47.63
CA MET A 481 16.97 69.76 -48.99
C MET A 481 16.56 70.87 -49.96
N ARG A 482 15.34 71.43 -49.84
CA ARG A 482 14.92 72.64 -50.59
C ARG A 482 15.75 73.87 -50.21
N MET A 483 16.09 74.03 -48.93
CA MET A 483 16.91 75.15 -48.44
C MET A 483 18.40 75.02 -48.78
N LYS A 484 18.94 73.78 -48.88
CA LYS A 484 20.34 73.54 -49.25
C LYS A 484 20.62 73.50 -50.76
N GLY A 485 19.60 73.31 -51.60
CA GLY A 485 19.78 73.10 -53.04
C GLY A 485 20.49 71.77 -53.35
N HIS A 486 20.55 71.40 -54.62
CA HIS A 486 21.17 70.14 -55.06
C HIS A 486 22.68 70.17 -54.80
N THR A 487 23.16 69.35 -53.85
CA THR A 487 24.57 69.09 -53.63
C THR A 487 24.97 67.80 -54.33
N ASP A 488 25.89 67.86 -55.29
CA ASP A 488 26.52 66.67 -55.85
C ASP A 488 27.16 65.84 -54.74
N ARG A 489 26.94 64.52 -54.76
CA ARG A 489 27.62 63.58 -53.87
C ARG A 489 29.11 63.56 -54.21
N GLY A 490 29.89 64.39 -53.53
CA GLY A 490 31.34 64.34 -53.57
C GLY A 490 31.84 63.02 -52.98
N TYR A 491 32.19 62.07 -53.84
CA TYR A 491 33.00 60.92 -53.46
C TYR A 491 34.40 61.42 -53.07
N GLY A 492 34.56 61.80 -51.80
CA GLY A 492 35.86 62.15 -51.24
C GLY A 492 36.80 60.96 -51.33
N ARG A 493 37.79 61.05 -52.22
CA ARG A 493 38.91 60.13 -52.32
C ARG A 493 39.69 60.21 -51.00
N LYS A 494 39.49 59.25 -50.09
CA LYS A 494 40.29 59.11 -48.87
C LYS A 494 41.75 58.89 -49.29
N GLN A 495 42.60 59.90 -49.10
CA GLN A 495 44.04 59.69 -49.13
C GLN A 495 44.41 58.83 -47.93
N ALA A 496 44.80 57.58 -48.20
CA ALA A 496 45.51 56.77 -47.23
C ALA A 496 46.88 57.42 -46.97
N TRP A 497 47.10 57.87 -45.73
CA TRP A 497 48.43 58.17 -45.22
C TRP A 497 48.87 56.97 -44.36
N MET A 498 49.96 56.35 -44.83
CA MET A 498 50.78 55.23 -44.30
C MET A 498 50.11 53.88 -44.08
#